data_AF-A0A7M7NZJ4-F1
#
_entry.id   AF-A0A7M7NZJ4-F1
#
_cell.length_a   1.000
_cell.length_b   1.000
_cell.length_c   1.000
_cell.angle_alpha   90.00
_cell.angle_beta   90.00
_cell.angle_gamma   90.00
#
_symmetry.space_group_name_H-M   'P 1'
#
loop_
_entity.id
_entity.type
_entity.pdbx_description
1 polymer ?
#
loop_
_entity_poly.entity_id
_entity_poly.type
_entity_poly.pdbx_seq_one_letter_code
_entity_poly.pdbx_strand_id
1 'polypeptide(L)'
;MAGAKGFSSDFTSGHDRWLALQQVSQKILSRAGTLNSMEDRELERVTRQLKFKEHLKQTQYESTEKQLKSNLKDHFLYNAALQQSVRAKNKARKRPQFLPSIPATAEMRPFGRYSGRTHSRMVSAMDRLDHKFSHQEEEKTAKLVIDCRTESEVNINRTLTTEQILDAKGMPLSERLTFESVSRFRELIGNAKAHAVIDRLRKRIADRKEREKGMKVLKRSKGLFQTE
;
A
#
# COMPACT_ATOMS: atom_id res chain seq x y z
N MET A 1 -35.55 68.56 -31.38
CA MET A 1 -34.58 68.14 -32.42
C MET A 1 -33.61 67.15 -31.77
N ALA A 2 -33.94 65.85 -31.80
CA ALA A 2 -33.10 64.81 -31.22
C ALA A 2 -32.04 64.38 -32.24
N GLY A 3 -30.77 64.72 -31.98
CA GLY A 3 -29.65 64.28 -32.80
C GLY A 3 -29.40 62.80 -32.58
N ALA A 4 -29.64 61.97 -33.59
CA ALA A 4 -29.24 60.59 -33.61
C ALA A 4 -27.70 60.51 -33.52
N LYS A 5 -27.19 60.10 -32.35
CA LYS A 5 -25.79 59.69 -32.20
C LYS A 5 -25.61 58.39 -33.00
N GLY A 6 -25.27 58.53 -34.27
CA GLY A 6 -24.87 57.41 -35.11
C GLY A 6 -23.60 56.78 -34.55
N PHE A 7 -23.66 55.51 -34.20
CA PHE A 7 -22.47 54.69 -33.97
C PHE A 7 -21.72 54.59 -35.31
N SER A 8 -20.66 55.38 -35.50
CA SER A 8 -19.79 55.26 -36.66
C SER A 8 -19.01 53.95 -36.54
N SER A 9 -19.16 53.09 -37.53
CA SER A 9 -18.37 51.87 -37.69
C SER A 9 -16.91 52.21 -37.94
N ASP A 10 -15.97 51.61 -37.19
CA ASP A 10 -14.53 51.70 -37.46
C ASP A 10 -14.11 51.02 -38.78
N PHE A 11 -15.03 50.27 -39.41
CA PHE A 11 -14.81 49.63 -40.71
C PHE A 11 -15.20 50.58 -41.85
N THR A 12 -14.27 50.75 -42.80
CA THR A 12 -14.37 51.58 -44.00
C THR A 12 -15.43 51.13 -44.99
N SER A 13 -15.82 49.84 -44.97
CA SER A 13 -16.93 49.30 -45.77
C SER A 13 -17.54 48.05 -45.13
N GLY A 14 -18.73 47.65 -45.60
CA GLY A 14 -19.35 46.39 -45.21
C GLY A 14 -18.53 45.16 -45.63
N HIS A 15 -17.74 45.27 -46.70
CA HIS A 15 -16.84 44.22 -47.17
C HIS A 15 -15.66 44.01 -46.22
N ASP A 16 -15.06 45.11 -45.73
CA ASP A 16 -13.95 45.05 -44.75
C ASP A 16 -14.42 44.42 -43.43
N ARG A 17 -15.65 44.72 -43.01
CA ARG A 17 -16.27 44.08 -41.85
C ARG A 17 -16.46 42.58 -42.06
N TRP A 18 -16.93 42.16 -43.25
CA TRP A 18 -17.10 40.75 -43.57
C TRP A 18 -15.76 39.99 -43.59
N LEU A 19 -14.72 40.57 -44.20
CA LEU A 19 -13.36 40.00 -44.20
C LEU A 19 -12.78 39.86 -42.79
N ALA A 20 -12.94 40.88 -41.94
CA ALA A 20 -12.50 40.83 -40.56
C ALA A 20 -13.22 39.74 -39.75
N LEU A 21 -14.55 39.62 -39.92
CA LEU A 21 -15.33 38.56 -39.29
C LEU A 21 -14.92 37.17 -39.79
N GLN A 22 -14.62 37.02 -41.08
CA GLN A 22 -14.16 35.77 -41.66
C GLN A 22 -12.79 35.37 -41.09
N GLN A 23 -11.85 36.32 -40.93
CA GLN A 23 -10.55 36.06 -40.31
C GLN A 23 -10.68 35.66 -38.83
N VAL A 24 -11.58 36.30 -38.09
CA VAL A 24 -11.86 35.93 -36.68
C VAL A 24 -12.46 34.53 -36.61
N SER A 25 -13.43 34.22 -37.48
CA SER A 25 -14.04 32.89 -37.56
C SER A 25 -12.99 31.80 -37.86
N GLN A 26 -12.11 32.04 -38.84
CA GLN A 26 -11.02 31.11 -39.16
C GLN A 26 -10.05 30.91 -37.99
N LYS A 27 -9.72 31.98 -37.24
CA LYS A 27 -8.88 31.90 -36.04
C LYS A 27 -9.55 31.12 -34.90
N ILE A 28 -10.86 31.28 -34.73
CA ILE A 28 -11.62 30.51 -33.73
C ILE A 28 -11.63 29.03 -34.10
N LEU A 29 -11.90 28.70 -35.37
CA LEU A 29 -11.93 27.32 -35.84
C LEU A 29 -10.56 26.65 -35.76
N SER A 30 -9.48 27.36 -36.12
CA SER A 30 -8.12 26.80 -36.00
C SER A 30 -7.72 26.58 -34.54
N ARG A 31 -8.06 27.51 -33.65
CA ARG A 31 -7.80 27.37 -32.21
C ARG A 31 -8.63 26.26 -31.57
N ALA A 32 -9.88 26.08 -31.99
CA ALA A 32 -10.69 24.93 -31.57
C ALA A 32 -10.08 23.61 -32.05
N GLY A 33 -9.59 23.56 -33.30
CA GLY A 33 -8.88 22.40 -33.83
C GLY A 33 -7.59 22.06 -33.07
N THR A 34 -6.80 23.07 -32.68
CA THR A 34 -5.59 22.82 -31.88
C THR A 34 -5.92 22.38 -30.45
N LEU A 35 -6.97 22.93 -29.83
CA LEU A 35 -7.43 22.49 -28.52
C LEU A 35 -7.89 21.03 -28.54
N ASN A 36 -8.74 20.65 -29.50
CA ASN A 36 -9.18 19.27 -29.67
C ASN A 36 -7.98 18.31 -29.86
N SER A 37 -7.00 18.70 -30.68
CA SER A 37 -5.80 17.88 -30.87
C SER A 37 -4.95 17.76 -29.59
N MET A 38 -4.94 18.78 -28.72
CA MET A 38 -4.27 18.68 -27.41
C MET A 38 -5.04 17.75 -26.47
N GLU A 39 -6.36 17.86 -26.42
CA GLU A 39 -7.23 16.98 -25.63
C GLU A 39 -7.06 15.51 -26.06
N ASP A 40 -7.04 15.23 -27.36
CA ASP A 40 -6.81 13.87 -27.90
C ASP A 40 -5.45 13.32 -27.47
N ARG A 41 -4.39 14.14 -27.50
CA ARG A 41 -3.05 13.74 -27.05
C ARG A 41 -2.99 13.50 -25.55
N GLU A 42 -3.68 14.30 -24.75
CA GLU A 42 -3.78 14.10 -23.31
C GLU A 42 -4.54 12.81 -22.98
N LEU A 43 -5.69 12.58 -23.63
CA LEU A 43 -6.46 11.35 -23.50
C LEU A 43 -5.64 10.12 -23.88
N GLU A 44 -4.89 10.18 -24.98
CA GLU A 44 -4.00 9.10 -25.40
C GLU A 44 -2.91 8.83 -24.35
N ARG A 45 -2.28 9.88 -23.82
CA ARG A 45 -1.26 9.76 -22.77
C ARG A 45 -1.83 9.11 -21.50
N VAL A 46 -3.01 9.55 -21.05
CA VAL A 46 -3.68 8.99 -19.87
C VAL A 46 -4.04 7.52 -20.12
N THR A 47 -4.56 7.19 -21.29
CA THR A 47 -4.93 5.82 -21.67
C THR A 47 -3.70 4.90 -21.66
N ARG A 48 -2.57 5.35 -22.22
CA ARG A 48 -1.31 4.60 -22.19
C ARG A 48 -0.81 4.38 -20.77
N GLN A 49 -0.92 5.39 -19.89
CA GLN A 49 -0.54 5.25 -18.49
C GLN A 49 -1.43 4.26 -17.73
N LEU A 50 -2.74 4.27 -17.97
CA LEU A 50 -3.68 3.33 -17.38
C LEU A 50 -3.38 1.90 -17.81
N LYS A 51 -3.20 1.67 -19.11
CA LYS A 51 -2.81 0.35 -19.66
C LYS A 51 -1.50 -0.17 -19.06
N PHE A 52 -0.51 0.71 -18.89
CA PHE A 52 0.75 0.34 -18.24
C PHE A 52 0.55 -0.07 -16.77
N LYS A 53 -0.23 0.69 -16.00
CA LYS A 53 -0.53 0.36 -14.59
C LYS A 53 -1.30 -0.96 -14.47
N GLU A 54 -2.24 -1.21 -15.37
CA GLU A 54 -3.00 -2.47 -15.43
C GLU A 54 -2.07 -3.66 -15.69
N HIS A 55 -1.19 -3.54 -16.70
CA HIS A 55 -0.19 -4.57 -17.00
C HIS A 55 0.76 -4.83 -15.82
N LEU A 56 1.18 -3.79 -15.11
CA LEU A 56 2.04 -3.92 -13.93
C LEU A 56 1.33 -4.66 -12.78
N LYS A 57 0.04 -4.41 -12.56
CA LYS A 57 -0.76 -5.18 -11.60
C LYS A 57 -0.92 -6.64 -12.01
N GLN A 58 -1.17 -6.89 -13.30
CA GLN A 58 -1.33 -8.26 -13.81
C GLN A 58 -0.05 -9.08 -13.65
N THR A 59 1.11 -8.51 -13.97
CA THR A 59 2.41 -9.18 -13.77
C THR A 59 2.72 -9.44 -12.29
N GLN A 60 2.34 -8.53 -11.39
CA GLN A 60 2.43 -8.77 -9.94
C GLN A 60 1.53 -9.93 -9.50
N TYR A 61 0.28 -9.97 -9.99
CA TYR A 61 -0.66 -11.05 -9.69
C TYR A 61 -0.14 -12.41 -10.17
N GLU A 62 0.35 -12.50 -11.40
CA GLU A 62 0.92 -13.74 -11.94
C GLU A 62 2.15 -14.20 -11.13
N SER A 63 2.98 -13.26 -10.66
CA SER A 63 4.14 -13.56 -9.82
C SER A 63 3.73 -14.13 -8.46
N THR A 64 2.78 -13.48 -7.78
CA THR A 64 2.29 -13.94 -6.48
C THR A 64 1.55 -15.27 -6.61
N GLU A 65 0.77 -15.46 -7.67
CA GLU A 65 0.11 -16.73 -7.95
C GLU A 65 1.12 -17.87 -8.15
N LYS A 66 2.20 -17.64 -8.92
CA LYS A 66 3.29 -18.62 -9.10
C LYS A 66 3.95 -18.97 -7.77
N GLN A 67 4.23 -17.97 -6.93
CA GLN A 67 4.84 -18.18 -5.61
C GLN A 67 3.91 -18.93 -4.65
N LEU A 68 2.61 -18.64 -4.69
CA LEU A 68 1.63 -19.37 -3.89
C LEU A 68 1.52 -20.84 -4.34
N LYS A 69 1.50 -21.09 -5.66
CA LYS A 69 1.50 -22.46 -6.20
C LYS A 69 2.77 -23.23 -5.83
N SER A 70 3.94 -22.61 -5.85
CA SER A 70 5.19 -23.27 -5.41
C SER A 70 5.16 -23.56 -3.91
N ASN A 71 4.75 -22.60 -3.09
CA ASN A 71 4.67 -22.78 -1.63
C ASN A 71 3.67 -23.88 -1.24
N LEU A 72 2.51 -23.95 -1.91
CA LEU A 72 1.54 -25.02 -1.69
C LEU A 72 2.09 -26.39 -2.11
N LYS A 73 2.84 -26.45 -3.21
CA LYS A 73 3.52 -27.69 -3.64
C LYS A 73 4.56 -28.13 -2.61
N ASP A 74 5.37 -27.20 -2.11
CA ASP A 74 6.39 -27.50 -1.08
C ASP A 74 5.73 -27.98 0.22
N HIS A 75 4.62 -27.36 0.63
CA HIS A 75 3.84 -27.79 1.78
C HIS A 75 3.22 -29.19 1.58
N PHE A 76 2.71 -29.49 0.38
CA PHE A 76 2.22 -30.83 0.05
C PHE A 76 3.35 -31.87 0.09
N LEU A 77 4.51 -31.58 -0.49
CA LEU A 77 5.69 -32.45 -0.47
C LEU A 77 6.20 -32.67 0.96
N TYR A 78 6.22 -31.62 1.78
CA TYR A 78 6.58 -31.70 3.20
C TYR A 78 5.62 -32.61 3.98
N ASN A 79 4.32 -32.45 3.78
CA ASN A 79 3.31 -33.32 4.40
C ASN A 79 3.41 -34.77 3.92
N ALA A 80 3.68 -34.99 2.63
CA ALA A 80 3.91 -36.32 2.09
C ALA A 80 5.15 -36.99 2.72
N ALA A 81 6.27 -36.26 2.84
CA ALA A 81 7.49 -36.75 3.48
C ALA A 81 7.27 -37.08 4.97
N LEU A 82 6.52 -36.24 5.69
CA LEU A 82 6.13 -36.49 7.07
C LEU A 82 5.31 -37.79 7.20
N GLN A 83 4.28 -37.97 6.37
CA GLN A 83 3.47 -39.20 6.40
C GLN A 83 4.28 -40.45 6.07
N GLN A 84 5.22 -40.36 5.11
CA GLN A 84 6.09 -41.47 4.75
C GLN A 84 7.04 -41.84 5.89
N SER A 85 7.58 -40.84 6.60
CA SER A 85 8.41 -41.04 7.80
C SER A 85 7.63 -41.71 8.95
N VAL A 86 6.36 -41.33 9.15
CA VAL A 86 5.47 -41.94 10.15
C VAL A 86 5.12 -43.38 9.78
N ARG A 87 4.80 -43.65 8.51
CA ARG A 87 4.55 -45.02 8.00
C ARG A 87 5.77 -45.92 8.15
N ALA A 88 6.98 -45.42 7.88
CA ALA A 88 8.22 -46.17 8.08
C ALA A 88 8.47 -46.51 9.57
N LYS A 89 8.24 -45.55 10.48
CA LYS A 89 8.33 -45.79 11.94
C LYS A 89 7.29 -46.79 12.43
N ASN A 90 6.08 -46.76 11.89
CA ASN A 90 5.02 -47.71 12.27
C ASN A 90 5.26 -49.11 11.69
N LYS A 91 5.83 -49.24 10.49
CA LYS A 91 6.27 -50.53 9.94
C LYS A 91 7.43 -51.14 10.74
N ALA A 92 8.36 -50.33 11.25
CA ALA A 92 9.42 -50.79 12.14
C ALA A 92 8.91 -51.29 13.50
N ARG A 93 7.78 -50.75 13.99
CA ARG A 93 7.13 -51.19 15.24
C ARG A 93 6.26 -52.45 15.10
N LYS A 94 5.96 -52.90 13.88
CA LYS A 94 5.14 -54.10 13.60
C LYS A 94 5.93 -55.26 12.99
N ARG A 95 7.25 -55.29 13.14
CA ARG A 95 8.02 -56.51 12.85
C ARG A 95 8.04 -57.39 14.11
N PRO A 96 7.70 -58.70 14.01
CA PRO A 96 7.92 -59.62 15.10
C PRO A 96 9.41 -59.62 15.45
N GLN A 97 9.69 -59.60 16.74
CA GLN A 97 11.03 -59.55 17.33
C GLN A 97 11.80 -60.85 17.05
N PHE A 98 12.35 -61.02 15.85
CA PHE A 98 13.36 -62.05 15.58
C PHE A 98 14.31 -61.53 14.49
N LEU A 99 15.20 -60.62 14.87
CA LEU A 99 16.46 -60.42 14.17
C LEU A 99 17.54 -60.32 15.24
N PRO A 100 18.64 -61.09 15.12
CA PRO A 100 19.72 -61.05 16.11
C PRO A 100 20.32 -59.64 16.13
N SER A 101 20.48 -59.12 17.35
CA SER A 101 21.14 -57.84 17.59
C SER A 101 22.56 -57.90 17.04
N ILE A 102 22.86 -57.08 16.03
CA ILE A 102 24.22 -56.85 15.56
C ILE A 102 25.01 -56.28 16.76
N PRO A 103 26.13 -56.88 17.16
CA PRO A 103 26.91 -56.42 18.30
C PRO A 103 27.46 -55.02 17.99
N ALA A 104 27.36 -54.12 18.96
CA ALA A 104 27.81 -52.75 18.83
C ALA A 104 29.34 -52.71 18.73
N THR A 105 29.88 -52.58 17.53
CA THR A 105 31.26 -52.15 17.34
C THR A 105 31.39 -50.66 17.67
N ALA A 106 32.53 -50.28 18.25
CA ALA A 106 32.78 -48.98 18.90
C ALA A 106 32.68 -47.75 17.97
N GLU A 107 32.48 -47.92 16.66
CA GLU A 107 32.41 -46.84 15.68
C GLU A 107 30.97 -46.39 15.35
N MET A 108 29.96 -47.12 15.82
CA MET A 108 28.55 -46.80 15.58
C MET A 108 27.89 -46.28 16.87
N ARG A 109 28.39 -45.19 17.44
CA ARG A 109 27.58 -44.40 18.38
C ARG A 109 26.52 -43.67 17.54
N PRO A 110 25.22 -44.01 17.61
CA PRO A 110 24.21 -43.21 16.94
C PRO A 110 24.24 -41.83 17.59
N PHE A 111 24.67 -40.82 16.82
CA PHE A 111 24.49 -39.43 17.20
C PHE A 111 23.03 -39.23 17.66
N GLY A 112 22.90 -38.59 18.82
CA GLY A 112 21.67 -38.57 19.63
C GLY A 112 20.41 -38.39 18.79
N ARG A 113 19.52 -39.38 18.86
CA ARG A 113 18.19 -39.29 18.25
C ARG A 113 17.37 -38.28 19.05
N TYR A 114 17.04 -37.14 18.44
CA TYR A 114 16.09 -36.19 19.01
C TYR A 114 14.73 -36.87 19.16
N SER A 115 14.35 -37.21 20.39
CA SER A 115 12.98 -37.62 20.71
C SER A 115 12.08 -36.43 20.41
N GLY A 116 11.09 -36.56 19.52
CA GLY A 116 10.21 -35.47 19.04
C GLY A 116 9.32 -34.80 20.10
N ARG A 117 9.75 -34.74 21.36
CA ARG A 117 9.25 -33.79 22.36
C ARG A 117 9.95 -32.47 22.08
N THR A 118 9.22 -31.51 21.51
CA THR A 118 9.65 -30.11 21.49
C THR A 118 9.95 -29.70 22.93
N HIS A 119 11.10 -29.06 23.15
CA HIS A 119 11.48 -28.60 24.47
C HIS A 119 10.38 -27.66 24.99
N SER A 120 9.92 -27.83 26.23
CA SER A 120 8.82 -27.02 26.80
C SER A 120 9.04 -25.51 26.64
N ARG A 121 10.30 -25.07 26.74
CA ARG A 121 10.73 -23.68 26.49
C ARG A 121 10.44 -23.19 25.07
N MET A 122 10.54 -24.06 24.07
CA MET A 122 10.25 -23.74 22.68
C MET A 122 8.75 -23.64 22.42
N VAL A 123 7.95 -24.53 23.02
CA VAL A 123 6.47 -24.46 22.98
C VAL A 123 5.99 -23.16 23.62
N SER A 124 6.45 -22.86 24.85
CA SER A 124 6.10 -21.59 25.51
C SER A 124 6.60 -20.35 24.78
N ALA A 125 7.69 -20.44 24.00
CA ALA A 125 8.16 -19.34 23.17
C ALA A 125 7.27 -19.12 21.94
N MET A 126 6.76 -20.20 21.35
CA MET A 126 5.79 -20.13 20.24
C MET A 126 4.44 -19.59 20.71
N ASP A 127 3.91 -20.08 21.84
CA ASP A 127 2.64 -19.56 22.40
C ASP A 127 2.74 -18.05 22.71
N ARG A 128 3.89 -17.60 23.23
CA ARG A 128 4.16 -16.16 23.47
C ARG A 128 4.26 -15.36 22.17
N LEU A 129 4.73 -15.97 21.08
CA LEU A 129 4.77 -15.32 19.77
C LEU A 129 3.37 -15.21 19.19
N ASP A 130 2.57 -16.27 19.26
CA ASP A 130 1.20 -16.28 18.76
C ASP A 130 0.32 -15.27 19.51
N HIS A 131 0.44 -15.21 20.84
CA HIS A 131 -0.23 -14.17 21.63
C HIS A 131 0.21 -12.75 21.27
N LYS A 132 1.50 -12.52 20.96
CA LYS A 132 1.98 -11.22 20.50
C LYS A 132 1.42 -10.85 19.14
N PHE A 133 1.29 -11.81 18.22
CA PHE A 133 0.69 -11.56 16.91
C PHE A 133 -0.79 -11.21 17.04
N SER A 134 -1.55 -11.99 17.82
CA SER A 134 -2.98 -11.71 18.07
C SER A 134 -3.18 -10.31 18.66
N HIS A 135 -2.40 -9.96 19.69
CA HIS A 135 -2.49 -8.65 20.33
C HIS A 135 -2.11 -7.50 19.37
N GLN A 136 -1.13 -7.71 18.49
CA GLN A 136 -0.78 -6.69 17.48
C GLN A 136 -1.86 -6.51 16.42
N GLU A 137 -2.57 -7.57 16.04
CA GLU A 137 -3.70 -7.50 15.11
C GLU A 137 -4.90 -6.79 15.75
N GLU A 138 -5.20 -7.09 17.01
CA GLU A 138 -6.23 -6.39 17.79
C GLU A 138 -5.94 -4.90 17.93
N GLU A 139 -4.69 -4.52 18.24
CA GLU A 139 -4.30 -3.11 18.29
C GLU A 139 -4.40 -2.40 16.93
N LYS A 140 -4.02 -3.08 15.84
CA LYS A 140 -4.12 -2.53 14.48
C LYS A 140 -5.56 -2.33 14.06
N THR A 141 -6.43 -3.32 14.31
CA THR A 141 -7.85 -3.23 14.00
C THR A 141 -8.53 -2.15 14.82
N ALA A 142 -8.23 -2.04 16.12
CA ALA A 142 -8.72 -0.96 16.97
C ALA A 142 -8.30 0.43 16.45
N LYS A 143 -7.03 0.59 16.04
CA LYS A 143 -6.54 1.85 15.42
C LYS A 143 -7.27 2.17 14.13
N LEU A 144 -7.41 1.19 13.22
CA LEU A 144 -8.14 1.40 11.96
C LEU A 144 -9.60 1.78 12.19
N VAL A 145 -10.27 1.19 13.19
CA VAL A 145 -11.65 1.57 13.54
C VAL A 145 -11.73 3.00 14.04
N ILE A 146 -10.76 3.44 14.86
CA ILE A 146 -10.68 4.83 15.33
C ILE A 146 -10.40 5.78 14.16
N ASP A 147 -9.46 5.43 13.28
CA ASP A 147 -9.12 6.23 12.09
C ASP A 147 -10.34 6.35 11.16
N CYS A 148 -11.05 5.26 10.87
CA CYS A 148 -12.29 5.31 10.07
C CYS A 148 -13.41 6.13 10.74
N ARG A 149 -13.55 6.08 12.07
CA ARG A 149 -14.53 6.89 12.80
C ARG A 149 -14.19 8.38 12.71
N THR A 150 -12.93 8.73 12.93
CA THR A 150 -12.47 10.13 12.81
C THR A 150 -12.59 10.64 11.38
N GLU A 151 -12.24 9.86 10.36
CA GLU A 151 -12.47 10.22 8.96
C GLU A 151 -13.96 10.42 8.66
N SER A 152 -14.85 9.57 9.19
CA SER A 152 -16.29 9.73 9.03
C SER A 152 -16.83 10.99 9.71
N GLU A 153 -16.38 11.29 10.92
CA GLU A 153 -16.81 12.47 11.68
C GLU A 153 -16.26 13.78 11.11
N VAL A 154 -15.05 13.77 10.56
CA VAL A 154 -14.45 14.96 9.93
C VAL A 154 -15.06 15.21 8.55
N ASN A 155 -15.40 14.16 7.79
CA ASN A 155 -15.87 14.29 6.41
C ASN A 155 -17.40 14.36 6.26
N ILE A 156 -18.18 14.06 7.30
CA ILE A 156 -19.66 14.08 7.22
C ILE A 156 -20.19 14.98 8.32
N ASN A 157 -20.71 16.14 7.93
CA ASN A 157 -21.33 17.06 8.87
C ASN A 157 -22.75 16.56 9.21
N ARG A 158 -22.87 15.89 10.36
CA ARG A 158 -24.15 15.30 10.83
C ARG A 158 -25.18 16.33 11.29
N THR A 159 -24.82 17.61 11.35
CA THR A 159 -25.75 18.71 11.68
C THR A 159 -26.53 19.20 10.47
N LEU A 160 -26.17 18.78 9.25
CA LEU A 160 -26.87 19.15 8.03
C LEU A 160 -28.26 18.52 7.99
N THR A 161 -29.28 19.34 7.69
CA THR A 161 -30.63 18.83 7.49
C THR A 161 -30.77 18.16 6.14
N THR A 162 -31.71 17.23 6.02
CA THR A 162 -32.00 16.53 4.76
C THR A 162 -32.34 17.50 3.63
N GLU A 163 -33.02 18.61 3.92
CA GLU A 163 -33.37 19.66 2.96
C GLU A 163 -32.10 20.34 2.41
N GLN A 164 -31.14 20.71 3.27
CA GLN A 164 -29.87 21.32 2.86
C GLN A 164 -29.01 20.41 1.96
N ILE A 165 -29.03 19.09 2.22
CA ILE A 165 -28.34 18.10 1.39
C ILE A 165 -29.03 17.95 0.03
N LEU A 166 -30.35 18.06 -0.01
CA LEU A 166 -31.16 17.92 -1.23
C LEU A 166 -31.17 19.19 -2.10
N ASP A 167 -30.95 20.36 -1.53
CA ASP A 167 -30.81 21.61 -2.29
C ASP A 167 -29.50 21.63 -3.10
N ALA A 168 -28.45 20.95 -2.63
CA ALA A 168 -27.17 20.79 -3.33
C ALA A 168 -27.19 19.68 -4.41
N LYS A 169 -28.32 19.47 -5.10
CA LYS A 169 -28.54 18.38 -6.09
C LYS A 169 -27.57 18.35 -7.27
N GLY A 170 -26.85 19.44 -7.53
CA GLY A 170 -25.86 19.54 -8.62
C GLY A 170 -24.45 19.04 -8.28
N MET A 171 -24.13 18.77 -7.00
CA MET A 171 -22.78 18.34 -6.57
C MET A 171 -22.74 16.85 -6.23
N PRO A 172 -21.61 16.15 -6.21
CA PRO A 172 -21.54 14.77 -5.74
C PRO A 172 -21.87 14.65 -4.25
N LEU A 173 -22.52 13.55 -3.82
CA LEU A 173 -23.03 13.35 -2.46
C LEU A 173 -21.96 13.55 -1.36
N SER A 174 -20.70 13.20 -1.66
CA SER A 174 -19.54 13.41 -0.77
C SER A 174 -19.29 14.88 -0.45
N GLU A 175 -19.56 15.79 -1.40
CA GLU A 175 -19.38 17.23 -1.21
C GLU A 175 -20.61 17.85 -0.54
N ARG A 176 -21.81 17.33 -0.83
CA ARG A 176 -23.07 17.76 -0.19
C ARG A 176 -23.03 17.60 1.33
N LEU A 177 -22.37 16.56 1.82
CA LEU A 177 -22.24 16.24 3.25
C LEU A 177 -21.17 17.08 3.97
N THR A 178 -20.44 17.95 3.28
CA THR A 178 -19.30 18.73 3.83
C THR A 178 -19.53 20.24 3.81
N PHE A 179 -20.75 20.70 3.48
CA PHE A 179 -21.01 22.03 2.92
C PHE A 179 -20.62 23.24 3.79
N GLU A 180 -20.43 23.08 5.10
CA GLU A 180 -20.03 24.21 5.98
C GLU A 180 -18.51 24.43 6.10
N SER A 181 -17.65 23.51 5.66
CA SER A 181 -16.25 23.51 6.12
C SER A 181 -15.16 23.49 5.05
N VAL A 182 -15.43 23.76 3.78
CA VAL A 182 -14.39 23.64 2.71
C VAL A 182 -13.14 24.49 3.00
N SER A 183 -13.29 25.66 3.66
CA SER A 183 -12.17 26.52 4.08
C SER A 183 -11.44 25.98 5.32
N ARG A 184 -12.14 25.63 6.41
CA ARG A 184 -11.54 25.05 7.62
C ARG A 184 -10.92 23.66 7.36
N PHE A 185 -11.52 22.88 6.47
CA PHE A 185 -11.05 21.55 6.09
C PHE A 185 -9.78 21.64 5.23
N ARG A 186 -9.65 22.64 4.35
CA ARG A 186 -8.37 22.93 3.66
C ARG A 186 -7.26 23.33 4.63
N GLU A 187 -7.59 24.13 5.65
CA GLU A 187 -6.64 24.49 6.71
C GLU A 187 -6.24 23.27 7.56
N LEU A 188 -7.20 22.41 7.93
CA LEU A 188 -6.93 21.16 8.65
C LEU A 188 -6.09 20.17 7.82
N ILE A 189 -6.36 20.03 6.51
CA ILE A 189 -5.51 19.24 5.60
C ILE A 189 -4.10 19.83 5.52
N GLY A 190 -3.98 21.17 5.45
CA GLY A 190 -2.70 21.87 5.49
C GLY A 190 -1.93 21.58 6.78
N ASN A 191 -2.61 21.67 7.92
CA ASN A 191 -2.05 21.41 9.25
C ASN A 191 -1.68 19.94 9.45
N ALA A 192 -2.48 18.99 8.95
CA ALA A 192 -2.17 17.57 8.99
C ALA A 192 -0.95 17.21 8.13
N LYS A 193 -0.82 17.81 6.93
CA LYS A 193 0.39 17.66 6.10
C LYS A 193 1.61 18.26 6.77
N ALA A 194 1.48 19.44 7.40
CA ALA A 194 2.57 20.06 8.16
C ALA A 194 3.00 19.18 9.36
N HIS A 195 2.05 18.63 10.10
CA HIS A 195 2.33 17.69 11.20
C HIS A 195 3.05 16.43 10.72
N ALA A 196 2.60 15.81 9.63
CA ALA A 196 3.25 14.64 9.05
C ALA A 196 4.70 14.93 8.60
N VAL A 197 4.97 16.14 8.09
CA VAL A 197 6.32 16.58 7.74
C VAL A 197 7.18 16.78 9.00
N ILE A 198 6.63 17.40 10.06
CA ILE A 198 7.32 17.59 11.34
C ILE A 198 7.70 16.23 11.97
N ASP A 199 6.80 15.24 11.95
CA ASP A 199 7.09 13.93 12.51
C ASP A 199 8.14 13.16 11.70
N ARG A 200 8.15 13.31 10.36
CA ARG A 200 9.23 12.79 9.52
C ARG A 200 10.57 13.44 9.84
N LEU A 201 10.60 14.75 10.09
CA LEU A 201 11.81 15.46 10.51
C LEU A 201 12.28 15.01 11.89
N ARG A 202 11.37 14.85 12.86
CA ARG A 202 11.68 14.33 14.19
C ARG A 202 12.27 12.92 14.13
N LYS A 203 11.69 12.02 13.32
CA LYS A 203 12.26 10.68 13.08
C LYS A 203 13.65 10.75 12.46
N ARG A 204 13.87 11.57 11.44
CA ARG A 204 15.21 11.75 10.83
C ARG A 204 16.23 12.27 11.84
N ILE A 205 15.84 13.17 12.73
CA ILE A 205 16.72 13.68 13.80
C ILE A 205 17.04 12.57 14.80
N ALA A 206 16.06 11.77 15.20
CA ALA A 206 16.26 10.62 16.09
C ALA A 206 17.20 9.58 15.46
N ASP A 207 16.97 9.21 14.20
CA ASP A 207 17.82 8.27 13.45
C ASP A 207 19.26 8.80 13.31
N ARG A 208 19.42 10.11 13.10
CA ARG A 208 20.74 10.74 13.04
C ARG A 208 21.46 10.70 14.39
N LYS A 209 20.75 10.98 15.49
CA LYS A 209 21.30 10.88 16.86
C LYS A 209 21.69 9.44 17.22
N GLU A 210 20.91 8.44 16.82
CA GLU A 210 21.25 7.04 17.03
C GLU A 210 22.48 6.60 16.22
N ARG A 211 22.63 7.07 14.97
CA ARG A 211 23.86 6.83 14.18
C ARG A 211 25.10 7.48 14.79
N GLU A 212 24.96 8.69 15.34
CA GLU A 212 26.06 9.39 16.03
C GLU A 212 26.46 8.69 17.34
N LYS A 213 25.51 8.06 18.06
CA LYS A 213 25.81 7.20 19.22
C LYS A 213 26.51 5.90 18.81
N GLY A 214 26.09 5.28 17.69
CA GLY A 214 26.68 4.05 17.14
C GLY A 214 28.13 4.21 16.65
N MET A 215 28.57 5.43 16.32
CA MET A 215 29.96 5.69 15.92
C MET A 215 30.98 5.64 17.07
N LYS A 216 30.56 5.63 18.35
CA LYS A 216 31.49 5.62 19.49
C LYS A 216 31.78 4.24 20.10
N VAL A 217 31.16 3.16 19.62
CA VAL A 217 31.33 1.81 20.22
C VAL A 217 31.83 0.83 19.18
N LEU A 218 33.14 0.84 18.92
CA LEU A 218 33.89 -0.31 18.40
C LEU A 218 35.38 -0.16 18.74
N LYS A 219 35.69 0.00 20.02
CA LYS A 219 37.02 -0.39 20.52
C LYS A 219 37.02 -1.92 20.60
N ARG A 220 37.74 -2.55 19.67
CA ARG A 220 37.98 -4.00 19.62
C ARG A 220 38.58 -4.47 20.94
N SER A 221 37.84 -5.26 21.72
CA SER A 221 38.43 -6.09 22.76
C SER A 221 39.14 -7.27 22.05
N LYS A 222 40.47 -7.29 22.09
CA LYS A 222 41.25 -8.48 21.75
C LYS A 222 41.09 -9.46 22.91
N GLY A 223 40.18 -10.42 22.78
CA GLY A 223 40.13 -11.58 23.66
C GLY A 223 41.22 -12.57 23.26
N LEU A 224 42.14 -12.86 24.19
CA LEU A 224 43.11 -13.95 24.08
C LEU A 224 42.37 -15.29 24.11
N PHE A 225 42.68 -16.17 23.16
CA PHE A 225 42.44 -17.61 23.32
C PHE A 225 43.70 -18.22 23.95
N GLN A 226 43.59 -18.63 25.22
CA GLN A 226 44.44 -19.65 25.82
C GLN A 226 43.65 -20.95 25.80
N THR A 227 44.27 -22.01 25.30
CA THR A 227 43.90 -23.39 25.64
C THR A 227 45.19 -24.16 25.90
N GLU A 228 45.27 -24.76 27.08
CA GLU A 228 46.14 -25.90 27.38
C GLU A 228 45.74 -27.13 26.55
#